data_AF-A0A6P1AJY8-F1
#
_entry.id   AF-A0A6P1AJY8-F1
#
_cell.length_a   1.000
_cell.length_b   1.000
_cell.length_c   1.000
_cell.angle_alpha   90.00
_cell.angle_beta   90.00
_cell.angle_gamma   90.00
#
_symmetry.space_group_name_H-M   'P 1'
#
loop_
_entity.id
_entity.type
_entity.pdbx_description
1 polymer ?
#
loop_
_entity_poly.entity_id
_entity_poly.type
_entity_poly.pdbx_seq_one_letter_code
_entity_poly.pdbx_strand_id
1 'polypeptide(L)'
;YGSTAAICIKKGSLEIQFSHPTLLGSNGKAKRQSVRNNWGGANTPINTRHLVEAETVATKITQALTSGTYTDEWKDELIGRKPKQRQQSPAVQSVKDKVTFHDAWEVINNDWEGRKKKNKNPGAVYYQNFSRFESWQNNGNEFTLKALSQWLSDSKLQGGIKLRHLLAIKRNSAILELPNKYLAWIEKESESIVTQKRNSYLPDDKEIENVWKEAKQKCVIEAYRKINAIRNMKSLRLYGILAIYGLRVHEAFFIMNWDNPVVIKNGEFIVIDDDGENDPKEAIEYQGNDKIIPAINDPNNTEKILVIEKGKTGKRLALPFMPKGKNWFETFDLVNQPLTEVLPDYKNPQERTRAGYRTGNMYAGWMRENIKLFTAHKLRHACNIRMHQAGLNHLAIANSLGHTVAMNQSTYLRYQGQESKLEGLQSALNDLRGKQNEIDTLEAKLATAEAEIERLKLQLQRHELEENYQRGKM
;
A
#
# COMPACT_ATOMS: atom_id res chain seq x y z
N TYR A 1 18.13 -4.84 25.72
CA TYR A 1 17.84 -6.03 24.90
C TYR A 1 18.85 -7.11 25.29
N GLY A 2 18.54 -7.88 26.35
CA GLY A 2 19.44 -8.90 26.87
C GLY A 2 19.45 -10.16 26.00
N SER A 3 20.51 -10.95 26.13
CA SER A 3 20.73 -12.25 25.47
C SER A 3 19.81 -13.35 26.00
N THR A 4 18.50 -13.07 26.13
CA THR A 4 17.52 -13.98 26.71
C THR A 4 16.68 -14.65 25.64
N ALA A 5 16.33 -15.92 25.90
CA ALA A 5 15.35 -16.66 25.11
C ALA A 5 13.97 -16.57 25.76
N ALA A 6 12.93 -16.40 24.95
CA ALA A 6 11.54 -16.33 25.37
C ALA A 6 10.74 -17.47 24.73
N ILE A 7 9.85 -18.09 25.51
CA ILE A 7 8.89 -19.07 25.02
C ILE A 7 7.68 -18.31 24.47
N CYS A 8 7.19 -18.69 23.30
CA CYS A 8 5.99 -18.12 22.70
C CYS A 8 5.14 -19.21 22.06
N ILE A 9 3.84 -18.98 22.00
CA ILE A 9 2.90 -19.89 21.33
C ILE A 9 2.58 -19.30 19.95
N LYS A 10 2.80 -20.09 18.89
CA LYS A 10 2.41 -19.73 17.52
C LYS A 10 1.73 -20.90 16.85
N LYS A 11 0.51 -20.65 16.34
CA LYS A 11 -0.28 -21.64 15.57
C LYS A 11 -0.42 -22.99 16.30
N GLY A 12 -0.66 -22.96 17.61
CA GLY A 12 -0.81 -24.16 18.44
C GLY A 12 0.51 -24.88 18.80
N SER A 13 1.66 -24.33 18.42
CA SER A 13 2.99 -24.87 18.75
C SER A 13 3.78 -23.95 19.69
N LEU A 14 4.56 -24.54 20.60
CA LEU A 14 5.53 -23.82 21.43
C LEU A 14 6.82 -23.55 20.62
N GLU A 15 7.27 -22.31 20.61
CA GLU A 15 8.51 -21.88 19.95
C GLU A 15 9.38 -21.09 20.94
N ILE A 16 10.71 -21.25 20.84
CA ILE A 16 11.66 -20.45 21.60
C ILE A 16 12.29 -19.40 20.68
N GLN A 17 12.16 -18.12 21.05
CA GLN A 17 12.70 -16.99 20.31
C GLN A 17 13.82 -16.31 21.08
N PHE A 18 14.92 -15.97 20.40
CA PHE A 18 16.04 -15.24 20.98
C PHE A 18 16.73 -14.38 19.91
N SER A 19 17.55 -13.42 20.36
CA SER A 19 18.33 -12.55 19.46
C SER A 19 19.81 -12.76 19.70
N HIS A 20 20.58 -13.01 18.65
CA HIS A 20 22.03 -13.18 18.74
C HIS A 20 22.75 -11.92 18.24
N PRO A 21 23.60 -11.25 19.06
CA PRO A 21 24.20 -9.97 18.70
C PRO A 21 25.19 -10.05 17.53
N THR A 22 25.90 -11.17 17.35
CA THR A 22 26.89 -11.32 16.26
C THR A 22 26.29 -11.68 14.90
N LEU A 23 25.01 -12.01 14.83
CA LEU A 23 24.32 -12.27 13.56
C LEU A 23 23.58 -11.00 13.15
N LEU A 24 24.22 -10.11 12.40
CA LEU A 24 23.56 -8.91 11.89
C LEU A 24 22.66 -9.27 10.70
N GLY A 25 21.42 -8.81 10.73
CA GLY A 25 20.53 -8.81 9.58
C GLY A 25 21.00 -7.79 8.53
N SER A 26 20.41 -7.83 7.33
CA SER A 26 20.71 -6.90 6.22
C SER A 26 20.45 -5.42 6.52
N ASN A 27 19.95 -5.11 7.72
CA ASN A 27 19.66 -3.77 8.23
C ASN A 27 20.58 -3.37 9.40
N GLY A 28 21.66 -4.12 9.68
CA GLY A 28 22.60 -3.83 10.77
C GLY A 28 22.03 -4.06 12.18
N LYS A 29 20.84 -4.66 12.29
CA LYS A 29 20.24 -5.05 13.58
C LYS A 29 20.50 -6.53 13.84
N ALA A 30 20.62 -6.90 15.12
CA ALA A 30 20.69 -8.32 15.52
C ALA A 30 19.52 -9.11 14.91
N LYS A 31 19.86 -10.19 14.19
CA LYS A 31 18.92 -11.07 13.51
C LYS A 31 18.18 -11.88 14.58
N ARG A 32 16.86 -11.75 14.63
CA ARG A 32 16.02 -12.61 15.46
C ARG A 32 16.10 -14.03 14.93
N GLN A 33 16.51 -14.96 15.78
CA GLN A 33 16.43 -16.39 15.51
C GLN A 33 15.28 -17.01 16.32
N SER A 34 14.73 -18.08 15.79
CA SER A 34 13.69 -18.87 16.45
C SER A 34 14.04 -20.33 16.34
N VAL A 35 14.09 -21.01 17.47
CA VAL A 35 14.20 -22.47 17.53
C VAL A 35 12.79 -23.03 17.65
N ARG A 36 12.42 -23.77 16.61
CA ARG A 36 11.16 -24.51 16.58
C ARG A 36 11.47 -25.98 16.81
N ASN A 37 11.13 -26.47 18.00
CA ASN A 37 11.04 -27.89 18.25
C ASN A 37 9.56 -28.25 18.44
N ASN A 38 9.17 -29.47 18.07
CA ASN A 38 7.76 -29.87 18.00
C ASN A 38 7.24 -30.25 19.41
N TRP A 39 7.29 -29.35 20.39
CA TRP A 39 6.80 -29.56 21.76
C TRP A 39 5.25 -29.51 21.84
N GLY A 40 4.58 -29.99 20.80
CA GLY A 40 3.17 -29.76 20.49
C GLY A 40 3.02 -29.40 19.01
N GLY A 41 2.63 -30.38 18.19
CA GLY A 41 2.27 -30.14 16.80
C GLY A 41 0.85 -29.57 16.68
N ALA A 42 0.43 -29.20 15.47
CA ALA A 42 -0.91 -28.68 15.19
C ALA A 42 -2.06 -29.59 15.69
N ASN A 43 -1.78 -30.87 15.99
CA ASN A 43 -2.72 -31.89 16.45
C ASN A 43 -2.36 -32.50 17.82
N THR A 44 -1.43 -31.94 18.59
CA THR A 44 -1.04 -32.47 19.90
C THR A 44 -1.18 -31.38 20.97
N PRO A 45 -2.03 -31.56 22.00
CA PRO A 45 -2.20 -30.56 23.05
C PRO A 45 -0.87 -30.25 23.74
N ILE A 46 -0.63 -28.97 23.99
CA ILE A 46 0.46 -28.52 24.86
C ILE A 46 0.12 -28.99 26.29
N ASN A 47 1.00 -29.75 26.92
CA ASN A 47 0.84 -30.23 28.30
C ASN A 47 1.97 -29.70 29.18
N THR A 48 1.85 -29.91 30.50
CA THR A 48 2.83 -29.44 31.49
C THR A 48 4.25 -29.94 31.21
N ARG A 49 4.39 -31.17 30.70
CA ARG A 49 5.69 -31.74 30.33
C ARG A 49 6.33 -30.96 29.18
N HIS A 50 5.57 -30.63 28.14
CA HIS A 50 6.06 -29.84 27.01
C HIS A 50 6.51 -28.43 27.43
N LEU A 51 5.84 -27.81 28.42
CA LEU A 51 6.24 -26.51 28.96
C LEU A 51 7.57 -26.59 29.72
N VAL A 52 7.75 -27.61 30.58
CA VAL A 52 9.00 -27.83 31.33
C VAL A 52 10.17 -28.12 30.40
N GLU A 53 9.95 -28.89 29.32
CA GLU A 53 10.97 -29.15 28.30
C GLU A 53 11.34 -27.86 27.55
N ALA A 54 10.37 -27.05 27.16
CA ALA A 54 10.61 -25.76 26.48
C ALA A 54 11.36 -24.77 27.40
N GLU A 55 11.02 -24.70 28.68
CA GLU A 55 11.70 -23.87 29.68
C GLU A 55 13.15 -24.30 29.91
N THR A 56 13.38 -25.61 29.99
CA THR A 56 14.73 -26.18 30.12
C THR A 56 15.60 -25.79 28.92
N VAL A 57 15.06 -25.87 27.70
CA VAL A 57 15.79 -25.51 26.48
C VAL A 57 16.01 -23.99 26.39
N ALA A 58 15.02 -23.18 26.76
CA ALA A 58 15.15 -21.72 26.78
C ALA A 58 16.23 -21.27 27.77
N THR A 59 16.32 -21.93 28.93
CA THR A 59 17.34 -21.69 29.95
C THR A 59 18.73 -22.02 29.43
N LYS A 60 18.92 -23.19 28.81
CA LYS A 60 20.19 -23.59 28.21
C LYS A 60 20.64 -22.64 27.09
N ILE A 61 19.71 -22.21 26.23
CA ILE A 61 20.00 -21.22 25.18
C ILE A 61 20.42 -19.89 25.79
N THR A 62 19.70 -19.41 26.82
CA THR A 62 20.04 -18.16 27.51
C THR A 62 21.43 -18.22 28.16
N GLN A 63 21.77 -19.35 28.80
CA GLN A 63 23.10 -19.57 29.36
C GLN A 63 24.18 -19.53 28.26
N ALA A 64 24.01 -20.29 27.17
CA ALA A 64 24.97 -20.32 26.07
C ALA A 64 25.16 -18.97 25.37
N LEU A 65 24.07 -18.19 25.23
CA LEU A 65 24.13 -16.83 24.68
C LEU A 65 24.85 -15.86 25.63
N THR A 66 24.69 -16.05 26.95
CA THR A 66 25.32 -15.19 27.97
C THR A 66 26.81 -15.51 28.12
N SER A 67 27.19 -16.79 28.02
CA SER A 67 28.60 -17.23 28.05
C SER A 67 29.33 -17.08 26.72
N GLY A 68 28.63 -16.76 25.63
CA GLY A 68 29.22 -16.66 24.29
C GLY A 68 29.60 -18.02 23.68
N THR A 69 29.12 -19.14 24.23
CA THR A 69 29.42 -20.50 23.76
C THR A 69 28.37 -21.04 22.78
N TYR A 70 27.41 -20.22 22.39
CA TYR A 70 26.34 -20.59 21.46
C TYR A 70 26.86 -20.85 20.04
N THR A 71 26.58 -22.05 19.49
CA THR A 71 26.79 -22.39 18.07
C THR A 71 25.54 -23.00 17.46
N ASP A 72 25.41 -22.95 16.12
CA ASP A 72 24.29 -23.56 15.41
C ASP A 72 24.30 -25.09 15.53
N GLU A 73 25.49 -25.69 15.59
CA GLU A 73 25.72 -27.12 15.78
C GLU A 73 25.26 -27.57 17.17
N TRP A 74 25.66 -26.85 18.23
CA TRP A 74 25.22 -27.12 19.61
C TRP A 74 23.71 -27.00 19.76
N LYS A 75 23.11 -25.98 19.12
CA LYS A 75 21.66 -25.77 19.11
C LYS A 75 20.93 -26.93 18.45
N ASP A 76 21.42 -27.42 17.31
CA ASP A 76 20.80 -28.53 16.59
C ASP A 76 20.90 -29.85 17.39
N GLU A 77 22.02 -30.09 18.08
CA GLU A 77 22.18 -31.19 19.03
C GLU A 77 21.20 -31.09 20.21
N LEU A 78 21.08 -29.91 20.81
CA LEU A 78 20.18 -29.64 21.95
C LEU A 78 18.71 -29.97 21.65
N ILE A 79 18.28 -29.77 20.40
CA ILE A 79 16.90 -30.05 19.96
C ILE A 79 16.75 -31.42 19.29
N GLY A 80 17.77 -32.27 19.32
CA GLY A 80 17.74 -33.61 18.76
C GLY A 80 17.65 -33.65 17.23
N ARG A 81 18.02 -32.56 16.54
CA ARG A 81 18.14 -32.59 15.09
C ARG A 81 19.46 -33.25 14.74
N LYS A 82 19.39 -34.41 14.08
CA LYS A 82 20.58 -35.01 13.46
C LYS A 82 21.23 -33.95 12.57
N PRO A 83 22.56 -33.75 12.64
CA PRO A 83 23.25 -32.84 11.74
C PRO A 83 22.83 -33.23 10.32
N LYS A 84 22.28 -32.27 9.56
CA LYS A 84 22.00 -32.52 8.15
C LYS A 84 23.33 -32.96 7.56
N GLN A 85 23.43 -34.22 7.14
CA GLN A 85 24.44 -34.59 6.15
C GLN A 85 24.16 -33.64 4.99
N ARG A 86 24.96 -32.59 4.90
CA ARG A 86 25.00 -31.71 3.76
C ARG A 86 25.34 -32.68 2.64
N GLN A 87 24.34 -33.06 1.84
CA GLN A 87 24.61 -33.78 0.60
C GLN A 87 25.68 -32.93 -0.05
N GLN A 88 26.91 -33.46 -0.08
CA GLN A 88 27.92 -32.89 -0.92
C GLN A 88 27.30 -32.99 -2.29
N SER A 89 26.82 -31.86 -2.81
CA SER A 89 26.60 -31.73 -4.25
C SER A 89 27.84 -32.34 -4.90
N PRO A 90 27.69 -33.16 -5.95
CA PRO A 90 28.84 -33.76 -6.61
C PRO A 90 29.87 -32.67 -6.80
N ALA A 91 31.08 -32.89 -6.29
CA ALA A 91 32.14 -31.90 -6.28
C ALA A 91 32.24 -31.36 -7.71
N VAL A 92 31.73 -30.14 -7.91
CA VAL A 92 31.99 -29.41 -9.14
C VAL A 92 33.49 -29.19 -9.06
N GLN A 93 34.22 -29.87 -9.95
CA GLN A 93 35.64 -29.63 -10.15
C GLN A 93 35.86 -28.12 -10.11
N SER A 94 36.77 -27.69 -9.22
CA SER A 94 37.22 -26.31 -9.06
C SER A 94 36.96 -25.52 -10.33
N VAL A 95 36.02 -24.57 -10.25
CA VAL A 95 35.58 -23.75 -11.37
C VAL A 95 36.80 -23.33 -12.19
N LYS A 96 36.98 -23.96 -13.36
CA LYS A 96 37.80 -23.39 -14.43
C LYS A 96 37.30 -21.97 -14.61
N ASP A 97 38.22 -21.01 -14.71
CA ASP A 97 38.05 -19.55 -14.55
C ASP A 97 36.92 -18.84 -15.35
N LYS A 98 36.04 -19.58 -16.02
CA LYS A 98 34.98 -19.10 -16.90
C LYS A 98 33.71 -19.94 -16.75
N VAL A 99 32.82 -19.53 -15.84
CA VAL A 99 31.43 -19.99 -15.86
C VAL A 99 30.72 -19.24 -16.99
N THR A 100 30.07 -19.95 -17.92
CA THR A 100 29.24 -19.30 -18.94
C THR A 100 27.85 -18.97 -18.37
N PHE A 101 27.09 -18.07 -19.00
CA PHE A 101 25.68 -17.86 -18.61
C PHE A 101 24.86 -19.15 -18.74
N HIS A 102 25.25 -20.05 -19.64
CA HIS A 102 24.62 -21.36 -19.84
C HIS A 102 24.82 -22.26 -18.63
N ASP A 103 26.06 -22.42 -18.15
CA ASP A 103 26.37 -23.27 -16.99
C ASP A 103 25.70 -22.72 -15.72
N ALA A 104 25.75 -21.40 -15.54
CA ALA A 104 25.08 -20.74 -14.43
C ALA A 104 23.56 -20.96 -14.49
N TRP A 105 22.97 -20.90 -15.69
CA TRP A 105 21.55 -21.15 -15.86
C TRP A 105 21.15 -22.58 -15.54
N GLU A 106 21.88 -23.58 -16.05
CA GLU A 106 21.56 -24.99 -15.79
C GLU A 106 21.51 -25.29 -14.29
N VAL A 107 22.49 -24.76 -13.56
CA VAL A 107 22.54 -24.87 -12.09
C VAL A 107 21.31 -24.24 -11.43
N ILE A 108 20.93 -23.03 -11.83
CA ILE A 108 19.75 -22.32 -11.30
C ILE A 108 18.45 -23.08 -11.66
N ASN A 109 18.34 -23.56 -12.89
CA ASN A 109 17.17 -24.25 -13.41
C ASN A 109 16.96 -25.59 -12.70
N ASN A 110 18.03 -26.35 -12.48
CA ASN A 110 17.98 -27.61 -11.73
C ASN A 110 17.56 -27.40 -10.26
N ASP A 111 18.11 -26.39 -9.58
CA ASP A 111 17.67 -26.02 -8.22
C ASP A 111 16.21 -25.50 -8.21
N TRP A 112 15.78 -24.82 -9.27
CA TRP A 112 14.38 -24.41 -9.43
C TRP A 112 13.43 -25.58 -9.62
N GLU A 113 13.71 -26.52 -10.53
CA GLU A 113 12.89 -27.71 -10.77
C GLU A 113 12.78 -28.57 -9.50
N GLY A 114 13.85 -28.68 -8.69
CA GLY A 114 13.80 -29.31 -7.37
C GLY A 114 12.84 -28.62 -6.38
N ARG A 115 12.73 -27.28 -6.45
CA ARG A 115 11.84 -26.48 -5.60
C ARG A 115 10.41 -26.38 -6.13
N LYS A 116 10.20 -26.63 -7.42
CA LYS A 116 8.91 -26.55 -8.12
C LYS A 116 7.81 -27.34 -7.43
N LYS A 117 8.14 -28.53 -6.92
CA LYS A 117 7.23 -29.43 -6.20
C LYS A 117 6.61 -28.82 -4.94
N LYS A 118 7.18 -27.73 -4.40
CA LYS A 118 6.73 -27.07 -3.16
C LYS A 118 6.01 -25.74 -3.39
N ASN A 119 5.98 -25.22 -4.62
CA ASN A 119 5.38 -23.93 -4.93
C ASN A 119 3.95 -24.08 -5.45
N LYS A 120 3.03 -23.24 -4.97
CA LYS A 120 1.63 -23.23 -5.44
C LYS A 120 1.47 -22.71 -6.87
N ASN A 121 2.40 -21.88 -7.37
CA ASN A 121 2.38 -21.30 -8.72
C ASN A 121 3.79 -21.24 -9.34
N PRO A 122 4.40 -22.40 -9.65
CA PRO A 122 5.79 -22.46 -10.09
C PRO A 122 6.02 -21.74 -11.43
N GLY A 123 5.10 -21.86 -12.40
CA GLY A 123 5.26 -21.23 -13.72
C GLY A 123 5.40 -19.71 -13.64
N ALA A 124 4.54 -19.03 -12.88
CA ALA A 124 4.58 -17.57 -12.75
C ALA A 124 5.87 -17.07 -12.11
N VAL A 125 6.33 -17.74 -11.05
CA VAL A 125 7.57 -17.38 -10.35
C VAL A 125 8.80 -17.66 -11.22
N TYR A 126 8.78 -18.75 -11.99
CA TYR A 126 9.82 -19.06 -12.96
C TYR A 126 9.93 -17.97 -14.03
N TYR A 127 8.82 -17.69 -14.74
CA TYR A 127 8.81 -16.70 -15.81
C TYR A 127 9.21 -15.30 -15.31
N GLN A 128 8.81 -14.92 -14.10
CA GLN A 128 9.15 -13.61 -13.53
C GLN A 128 10.63 -13.46 -13.16
N ASN A 129 11.27 -14.53 -12.70
CA ASN A 129 12.65 -14.46 -12.20
C ASN A 129 13.70 -14.86 -13.24
N PHE A 130 13.32 -15.71 -14.20
CA PHE A 130 14.27 -16.55 -14.92
C PHE A 130 14.13 -16.50 -16.45
N SER A 131 12.95 -16.21 -17.02
CA SER A 131 12.74 -16.21 -18.50
C SER A 131 13.65 -15.28 -19.30
N ARG A 132 14.04 -14.12 -18.73
CA ARG A 132 14.97 -13.20 -19.38
C ARG A 132 16.43 -13.62 -19.25
N PHE A 133 16.74 -14.37 -18.20
CA PHE A 133 18.06 -14.97 -18.02
C PHE A 133 18.26 -16.10 -19.04
N GLU A 134 17.22 -16.93 -19.23
CA GLU A 134 17.13 -17.96 -20.29
C GLU A 134 17.37 -17.39 -21.68
N SER A 135 16.74 -16.24 -22.02
CA SER A 135 16.95 -15.60 -23.33
C SER A 135 18.39 -15.13 -23.57
N TRP A 136 19.16 -14.92 -22.50
CA TRP A 136 20.53 -14.42 -22.57
C TRP A 136 21.57 -15.55 -22.60
N GLN A 137 21.25 -16.70 -21.98
CA GLN A 137 22.03 -17.94 -22.12
C GLN A 137 22.22 -18.32 -23.59
N ASN A 138 21.20 -18.15 -24.43
CA ASN A 138 21.24 -18.55 -25.84
C ASN A 138 22.25 -17.76 -26.69
N ASN A 139 22.87 -16.70 -26.12
CA ASN A 139 23.86 -15.87 -26.82
C ASN A 139 25.31 -16.27 -26.55
N GLY A 140 25.57 -17.33 -25.76
CA GLY A 140 26.94 -17.83 -25.52
C GLY A 140 27.87 -16.88 -24.76
N ASN A 141 27.33 -15.86 -24.09
CA ASN A 141 28.11 -14.87 -23.37
C ASN A 141 28.78 -15.46 -22.12
N GLU A 142 30.01 -15.03 -21.83
CA GLU A 142 30.70 -15.34 -20.56
C GLU A 142 29.99 -14.65 -19.38
N PHE A 143 29.89 -15.32 -18.23
CA PHE A 143 29.28 -14.77 -17.01
C PHE A 143 30.24 -13.77 -16.33
N THR A 144 30.39 -12.59 -16.93
CA THR A 144 31.25 -11.52 -16.44
C THR A 144 30.47 -10.38 -15.79
N LEU A 145 31.11 -9.60 -14.89
CA LEU A 145 30.51 -8.38 -14.34
C LEU A 145 30.11 -7.39 -15.44
N LYS A 146 30.91 -7.30 -16.52
CA LYS A 146 30.62 -6.45 -17.68
C LYS A 146 29.33 -6.92 -18.37
N ALA A 147 29.21 -8.23 -18.61
CA ALA A 147 28.02 -8.81 -19.21
C ALA A 147 26.79 -8.66 -18.30
N LEU A 148 26.94 -8.83 -16.99
CA LEU A 148 25.86 -8.62 -16.02
C LEU A 148 25.38 -7.15 -15.97
N SER A 149 26.32 -6.21 -15.99
CA SER A 149 26.05 -4.77 -16.05
C SER A 149 25.36 -4.38 -17.37
N GLN A 150 25.86 -4.91 -18.48
CA GLN A 150 25.28 -4.71 -19.80
C GLN A 150 23.86 -5.28 -19.89
N TRP A 151 23.63 -6.50 -19.37
CA TRP A 151 22.30 -7.08 -19.29
C TRP A 151 21.33 -6.20 -18.49
N LEU A 152 21.77 -5.67 -17.34
CA LEU A 152 20.95 -4.76 -16.54
C LEU A 152 20.69 -3.43 -17.24
N SER A 153 21.57 -2.98 -18.14
CA SER A 153 21.45 -1.74 -18.90
C SER A 153 20.58 -1.89 -20.15
N ASP A 154 20.80 -2.96 -20.93
CA ASP A 154 20.10 -3.26 -22.19
C ASP A 154 18.65 -3.68 -21.97
N SER A 155 18.38 -4.23 -20.79
CA SER A 155 17.04 -4.61 -20.42
C SER A 155 16.18 -3.35 -20.24
N LYS A 156 15.05 -3.25 -20.97
CA LYS A 156 13.96 -2.28 -20.70
C LYS A 156 13.30 -2.48 -19.32
N LEU A 157 14.01 -3.06 -18.36
CA LEU A 157 13.53 -3.40 -17.03
C LEU A 157 13.45 -2.15 -16.17
N GLN A 158 12.27 -1.94 -15.59
CA GLN A 158 12.13 -0.97 -14.51
C GLN A 158 12.86 -1.46 -13.26
N GLY A 159 13.34 -0.53 -12.42
CA GLY A 159 14.22 -0.85 -11.28
C GLY A 159 13.72 -1.97 -10.35
N GLY A 160 12.40 -2.10 -10.17
CA GLY A 160 11.84 -3.20 -9.39
C GLY A 160 12.09 -4.60 -9.97
N ILE A 161 12.12 -4.73 -11.30
CA ILE A 161 12.43 -5.99 -11.96
C ILE A 161 13.95 -6.25 -11.94
N LYS A 162 14.77 -5.22 -12.18
CA LYS A 162 16.24 -5.29 -12.04
C LYS A 162 16.64 -5.81 -10.66
N LEU A 163 16.05 -5.26 -9.60
CA LEU A 163 16.29 -5.68 -8.22
C LEU A 163 15.91 -7.15 -7.99
N ARG A 164 14.76 -7.60 -8.49
CA ARG A 164 14.34 -9.01 -8.34
C ARG A 164 15.34 -9.97 -8.97
N HIS A 165 15.84 -9.63 -10.16
CA HIS A 165 16.85 -10.44 -10.82
C HIS A 165 18.19 -10.45 -10.08
N LEU A 166 18.68 -9.29 -9.63
CA LEU A 166 19.89 -9.20 -8.81
C LEU A 166 19.77 -10.05 -7.54
N LEU A 167 18.64 -9.99 -6.86
CA LEU A 167 18.36 -10.81 -5.68
C LEU A 167 18.25 -12.29 -6.00
N ALA A 168 17.71 -12.67 -7.16
CA ALA A 168 17.70 -14.05 -7.62
C ALA A 168 19.12 -14.57 -7.86
N ILE A 169 20.00 -13.78 -8.48
CA ILE A 169 21.42 -14.13 -8.66
C ILE A 169 22.11 -14.25 -7.30
N LYS A 170 21.92 -13.27 -6.40
CA LYS A 170 22.47 -13.32 -5.03
C LYS A 170 21.98 -14.56 -4.26
N ARG A 171 20.72 -14.95 -4.41
CA ARG A 171 20.16 -16.12 -3.73
C ARG A 171 20.78 -17.44 -4.21
N ASN A 172 21.16 -17.51 -5.48
CA ASN A 172 21.79 -18.69 -6.07
C ASN A 172 23.32 -18.60 -6.10
N SER A 173 23.92 -17.52 -5.57
CA SER A 173 25.36 -17.28 -5.67
C SER A 173 26.23 -18.37 -5.04
N ALA A 174 25.70 -19.03 -3.99
CA ALA A 174 26.37 -20.14 -3.32
C ALA A 174 26.40 -21.41 -4.18
N ILE A 175 25.41 -21.59 -5.05
CA ILE A 175 25.34 -22.73 -5.98
C ILE A 175 26.16 -22.42 -7.25
N LEU A 176 26.21 -21.14 -7.62
CA LEU A 176 26.99 -20.62 -8.75
C LEU A 176 28.47 -20.38 -8.43
N GLU A 177 28.88 -20.59 -7.18
CA GLU A 177 30.24 -20.30 -6.67
C GLU A 177 30.76 -18.92 -7.09
N LEU A 178 29.89 -17.91 -7.07
CA LEU A 178 30.25 -16.59 -7.58
C LEU A 178 31.38 -15.97 -6.75
N PRO A 179 32.43 -15.43 -7.38
CA PRO A 179 33.48 -14.72 -6.65
C PRO A 179 32.92 -13.54 -5.84
N ASN A 180 33.50 -13.25 -4.68
CA ASN A 180 33.03 -12.19 -3.76
C ASN A 180 32.82 -10.82 -4.43
N LYS A 181 33.61 -10.49 -5.45
CA LYS A 181 33.46 -9.25 -6.24
C LYS A 181 32.07 -9.13 -6.91
N TYR A 182 31.47 -10.24 -7.31
CA TYR A 182 30.11 -10.25 -7.87
C TYR A 182 29.06 -9.97 -6.80
N LEU A 183 29.21 -10.55 -5.61
CA LEU A 183 28.30 -10.32 -4.51
C LEU A 183 28.32 -8.86 -4.04
N ALA A 184 29.52 -8.30 -3.87
CA ALA A 184 29.70 -6.89 -3.53
C ALA A 184 29.10 -5.95 -4.59
N TRP A 185 29.29 -6.28 -5.87
CA TRP A 185 28.69 -5.51 -6.97
C TRP A 185 27.16 -5.60 -6.97
N ILE A 186 26.60 -6.80 -6.81
CA ILE A 186 25.15 -7.02 -6.74
C ILE A 186 24.54 -6.25 -5.56
N GLU A 187 25.21 -6.22 -4.41
CA GLU A 187 24.77 -5.50 -3.22
C GLU A 187 24.76 -3.99 -3.45
N LYS A 188 25.85 -3.43 -3.97
CA LYS A 188 25.94 -2.01 -4.33
C LYS A 188 24.88 -1.60 -5.36
N GLU A 189 24.68 -2.40 -6.40
CA GLU A 189 23.69 -2.11 -7.44
C GLU A 189 22.26 -2.24 -6.91
N SER A 190 21.99 -3.23 -6.06
CA SER A 190 20.72 -3.39 -5.38
C SER A 190 20.41 -2.20 -4.47
N GLU A 191 21.39 -1.72 -3.72
CA GLU A 191 21.28 -0.53 -2.88
C GLU A 191 21.04 0.74 -3.70
N SER A 192 21.76 0.91 -4.81
CA SER A 192 21.54 2.01 -5.75
C SER A 192 20.10 2.02 -6.28
N ILE A 193 19.60 0.87 -6.74
CA ILE A 193 18.21 0.73 -7.23
C ILE A 193 17.19 0.98 -6.12
N VAL A 194 17.44 0.50 -4.90
CA VAL A 194 16.57 0.74 -3.74
C VAL A 194 16.58 2.23 -3.37
N THR A 195 17.73 2.90 -3.43
CA THR A 195 17.88 4.32 -3.11
C THR A 195 17.24 5.20 -4.17
N GLN A 196 17.40 4.86 -5.46
CA GLN A 196 16.65 5.48 -6.56
C GLN A 196 15.13 5.31 -6.39
N LYS A 197 14.67 4.15 -5.89
CA LYS A 197 13.27 3.94 -5.51
C LYS A 197 12.83 4.78 -4.31
N ARG A 198 13.73 5.13 -3.39
CA ARG A 198 13.43 5.97 -2.22
C ARG A 198 13.25 7.43 -2.59
N ASN A 199 13.87 7.90 -3.67
CA ASN A 199 13.53 9.17 -4.32
C ASN A 199 12.30 9.00 -5.23
N SER A 200 11.22 8.40 -4.72
CA SER A 200 9.95 8.32 -5.45
C SER A 200 9.32 9.70 -5.46
N TYR A 201 9.74 10.53 -6.41
CA TYR A 201 9.12 11.80 -6.72
C TYR A 201 7.59 11.64 -6.74
N LEU A 202 6.91 12.47 -5.94
CA LEU A 202 5.45 12.56 -5.83
C LEU A 202 5.04 13.90 -6.42
N PRO A 203 4.04 13.93 -7.30
CA PRO A 203 3.58 15.19 -7.88
C PRO A 203 2.86 16.02 -6.81
N ASP A 204 3.18 17.31 -6.76
CA ASP A 204 2.41 18.27 -5.98
C ASP A 204 1.10 18.66 -6.70
N ASP A 205 0.26 19.43 -6.02
CA ASP A 205 -1.07 19.80 -6.52
C ASP A 205 -1.02 20.66 -7.77
N LYS A 206 -0.05 21.58 -7.85
CA LYS A 206 0.14 22.46 -9.00
C LYS A 206 0.60 21.66 -10.21
N GLU A 207 1.48 20.69 -9.98
CA GLU A 207 1.95 19.80 -11.02
C GLU A 207 0.84 18.88 -11.53
N ILE A 208 -0.02 18.34 -10.66
CA ILE A 208 -1.20 17.56 -11.06
C ILE A 208 -2.12 18.39 -11.98
N GLU A 209 -2.40 19.64 -11.61
CA GLU A 209 -3.23 20.54 -12.43
C GLU A 209 -2.57 20.88 -13.78
N ASN A 210 -1.28 21.23 -13.77
CA ASN A 210 -0.56 21.62 -14.98
C ASN A 210 -0.46 20.46 -15.97
N VAL A 211 -0.12 19.28 -15.47
CA VAL A 211 -0.11 18.04 -16.25
C VAL A 211 -1.45 17.79 -16.92
N TRP A 212 -2.54 17.97 -16.19
CA TRP A 212 -3.87 17.77 -16.75
C TRP A 212 -4.18 18.80 -17.86
N LYS A 213 -3.85 20.08 -17.65
CA LYS A 213 -4.06 21.15 -18.64
C LYS A 213 -3.26 20.92 -19.92
N GLU A 214 -1.98 20.58 -19.78
CA GLU A 214 -1.10 20.24 -20.91
C GLU A 214 -1.63 19.03 -21.68
N ALA A 215 -2.05 17.98 -20.97
CA ALA A 215 -2.60 16.77 -21.58
C ALA A 215 -3.94 17.05 -22.27
N LYS A 216 -4.81 17.90 -21.70
CA LYS A 216 -6.07 18.33 -22.33
C LYS A 216 -5.81 19.05 -23.64
N GLN A 217 -4.84 19.97 -23.67
CA GLN A 217 -4.48 20.69 -24.89
C GLN A 217 -3.99 19.73 -25.99
N LYS A 218 -3.21 18.71 -25.64
CA LYS A 218 -2.82 17.65 -26.58
C LYS A 218 -4.03 16.87 -27.10
N CYS A 219 -4.94 16.44 -26.23
CA CYS A 219 -6.17 15.74 -26.63
C CYS A 219 -7.02 16.58 -27.60
N VAL A 220 -7.12 17.90 -27.38
CA VAL A 220 -7.82 18.83 -28.28
C VAL A 220 -7.15 18.86 -29.66
N ILE A 221 -5.82 18.96 -29.72
CA ILE A 221 -5.07 18.94 -30.98
C ILE A 221 -5.25 17.58 -31.72
N GLU A 222 -5.26 16.48 -30.98
CA GLU A 222 -5.50 15.14 -31.54
C GLU A 222 -6.93 14.95 -32.06
N ALA A 223 -7.93 15.57 -31.41
CA ALA A 223 -9.31 15.60 -31.87
C ALA A 223 -9.43 16.25 -33.25
N TYR A 224 -8.73 17.36 -33.47
CA TYR A 224 -8.64 17.99 -34.79
C TYR A 224 -8.04 17.07 -35.86
N ARG A 225 -7.16 16.14 -35.46
CA ARG A 225 -6.52 15.16 -36.35
C ARG A 225 -7.32 13.85 -36.50
N LYS A 226 -8.49 13.73 -35.86
CA LYS A 226 -9.36 12.52 -35.83
C LYS A 226 -8.69 11.24 -35.29
N ILE A 227 -7.63 11.36 -34.50
CA ILE A 227 -6.94 10.20 -33.92
C ILE A 227 -7.41 10.01 -32.47
N ASN A 228 -8.14 8.94 -32.17
CA ASN A 228 -8.42 8.41 -30.81
C ASN A 228 -8.85 9.41 -29.70
N ALA A 229 -9.26 10.64 -30.03
CA ALA A 229 -9.34 11.73 -29.07
C ALA A 229 -10.38 11.53 -27.97
N ILE A 230 -11.50 10.88 -28.29
CA ILE A 230 -12.53 10.51 -27.29
C ILE A 230 -11.93 9.60 -26.22
N ARG A 231 -11.14 8.60 -26.63
CA ARG A 231 -10.48 7.67 -25.71
C ARG A 231 -9.42 8.38 -24.86
N ASN A 232 -8.69 9.32 -25.43
CA ASN A 232 -7.65 10.06 -24.71
C ASN A 232 -8.26 11.03 -23.70
N MET A 233 -9.37 11.70 -24.05
CA MET A 233 -10.16 12.49 -23.10
C MET A 233 -10.71 11.64 -21.94
N LYS A 234 -11.23 10.44 -22.21
CA LYS A 234 -11.65 9.50 -21.16
C LYS A 234 -10.47 9.08 -20.26
N SER A 235 -9.29 8.86 -20.84
CA SER A 235 -8.06 8.57 -20.07
C SER A 235 -7.68 9.74 -19.16
N LEU A 236 -7.84 10.97 -19.65
CA LEU A 236 -7.54 12.18 -18.91
C LEU A 236 -8.56 12.50 -17.80
N ARG A 237 -9.85 12.18 -18.02
CA ARG A 237 -10.87 12.26 -16.96
C ARG A 237 -10.64 11.21 -15.88
N LEU A 238 -10.25 9.98 -16.27
CA LEU A 238 -9.82 8.95 -15.33
C LEU A 238 -8.63 9.43 -14.47
N TYR A 239 -7.65 10.13 -15.04
CA TYR A 239 -6.58 10.76 -14.26
C TYR A 239 -7.13 11.66 -13.14
N GLY A 240 -8.12 12.50 -13.46
CA GLY A 240 -8.79 13.37 -12.50
C GLY A 240 -9.46 12.60 -11.35
N ILE A 241 -10.19 11.52 -11.66
CA ILE A 241 -10.78 10.64 -10.63
C ILE A 241 -9.69 10.06 -9.72
N LEU A 242 -8.60 9.55 -10.31
CA LEU A 242 -7.50 8.96 -9.52
C LEU A 242 -6.82 10.00 -8.63
N ALA A 243 -6.71 11.25 -9.09
CA ALA A 243 -6.14 12.34 -8.31
C ALA A 243 -7.06 12.76 -7.16
N ILE A 244 -8.38 12.88 -7.39
CA ILE A 244 -9.35 13.32 -6.38
C ILE A 244 -9.55 12.25 -5.30
N TYR A 245 -9.77 10.99 -5.69
CA TYR A 245 -10.21 9.94 -4.76
C TYR A 245 -9.08 8.99 -4.33
N GLY A 246 -7.90 9.10 -4.93
CA GLY A 246 -6.79 8.17 -4.66
C GLY A 246 -7.11 6.72 -5.03
N LEU A 247 -8.00 6.48 -5.99
CA LEU A 247 -8.36 5.13 -6.44
C LEU A 247 -7.19 4.45 -7.16
N ARG A 248 -7.17 3.12 -7.15
CA ARG A 248 -6.40 2.34 -8.12
C ARG A 248 -7.13 2.38 -9.46
N VAL A 249 -6.38 2.30 -10.56
CA VAL A 249 -6.95 2.39 -11.93
C VAL A 249 -8.16 1.47 -12.14
N HIS A 250 -8.08 0.23 -11.65
CA HIS A 250 -9.16 -0.74 -11.83
C HIS A 250 -10.37 -0.47 -10.92
N GLU A 251 -10.20 0.24 -9.80
CA GLU A 251 -11.30 0.57 -8.87
C GLU A 251 -12.27 1.59 -9.47
N ALA A 252 -11.79 2.48 -10.34
CA ALA A 252 -12.63 3.45 -11.04
C ALA A 252 -13.73 2.79 -11.90
N PHE A 253 -13.51 1.56 -12.38
CA PHE A 253 -14.50 0.81 -13.17
C PHE A 253 -15.55 0.10 -12.31
N PHE A 254 -15.47 0.22 -10.99
CA PHE A 254 -16.42 -0.34 -10.04
C PHE A 254 -17.15 0.73 -9.23
N ILE A 255 -17.15 1.98 -9.73
CA ILE A 255 -17.94 3.06 -9.16
C ILE A 255 -19.42 2.78 -9.46
N MET A 256 -20.23 2.69 -8.40
CA MET A 256 -21.64 2.34 -8.54
C MET A 256 -22.55 3.55 -8.59
N ASN A 257 -22.20 4.62 -7.88
CA ASN A 257 -23.06 5.78 -7.73
C ASN A 257 -22.66 6.97 -8.60
N TRP A 258 -22.07 6.72 -9.78
CA TRP A 258 -21.76 7.83 -10.68
C TRP A 258 -23.05 8.42 -11.27
N ASP A 259 -23.82 7.58 -11.96
CA ASP A 259 -25.05 8.01 -12.64
C ASP A 259 -26.32 7.78 -11.81
N ASN A 260 -26.32 6.78 -10.91
CA ASN A 260 -27.49 6.37 -10.15
C ASN A 260 -27.21 6.37 -8.64
N PRO A 261 -28.19 6.63 -7.77
CA PRO A 261 -28.01 6.48 -6.33
C PRO A 261 -27.77 5.01 -5.93
N VAL A 262 -27.07 4.79 -4.83
CA VAL A 262 -26.80 3.47 -4.27
C VAL A 262 -27.25 3.40 -2.81
N VAL A 263 -28.00 2.37 -2.47
CA VAL A 263 -28.39 2.09 -1.08
C VAL A 263 -27.32 1.23 -0.42
N ILE A 264 -26.82 1.70 0.72
CA ILE A 264 -25.98 0.93 1.63
C ILE A 264 -26.88 0.42 2.74
N LYS A 265 -26.99 -0.91 2.84
CA LYS A 265 -27.88 -1.55 3.80
C LYS A 265 -27.20 -1.70 5.16
N ASN A 266 -28.01 -1.66 6.23
CA ASN A 266 -27.54 -2.11 7.55
C ASN A 266 -27.00 -3.54 7.47
N GLY A 267 -25.87 -3.81 8.13
CA GLY A 267 -25.21 -5.13 8.11
C GLY A 267 -24.32 -5.39 6.89
N GLU A 268 -24.18 -4.44 5.96
CA GLU A 268 -23.29 -4.62 4.81
C GLU A 268 -21.82 -4.46 5.22
N PHE A 269 -20.98 -5.45 4.90
CA PHE A 269 -19.57 -5.47 5.29
C PHE A 269 -18.70 -4.60 4.38
N ILE A 270 -17.93 -3.69 4.99
CA ILE A 270 -16.81 -2.99 4.36
C ILE A 270 -15.55 -3.80 4.66
N VAL A 271 -14.93 -4.36 3.62
CA VAL A 271 -13.69 -5.14 3.79
C VAL A 271 -12.50 -4.18 3.76
N ILE A 272 -11.56 -4.35 4.68
CA ILE A 272 -10.29 -3.63 4.68
C ILE A 272 -9.20 -4.67 4.43
N ASP A 273 -8.45 -4.52 3.35
CA ASP A 273 -7.40 -5.47 3.01
C ASP A 273 -6.07 -5.07 3.64
N ASP A 274 -5.38 -6.07 4.21
CA ASP A 274 -3.94 -6.05 4.43
C ASP A 274 -3.27 -6.67 3.20
N ASP A 275 -2.21 -6.04 2.69
CA ASP A 275 -1.45 -6.56 1.54
C ASP A 275 -0.60 -7.79 1.92
N GLY A 276 -0.64 -8.21 3.19
CA GLY A 276 -0.04 -9.44 3.67
C GLY A 276 -0.86 -10.68 3.32
N GLU A 277 -0.25 -11.61 2.57
CA GLU A 277 -0.77 -12.96 2.26
C GLU A 277 -1.14 -13.83 3.50
N ASN A 278 -1.05 -13.30 4.73
CA ASN A 278 -1.05 -14.08 5.96
C ASN A 278 -1.89 -13.53 7.14
N ASP A 279 -2.63 -12.42 7.01
CA ASP A 279 -3.48 -11.91 8.10
C ASP A 279 -4.97 -11.86 7.69
N PRO A 280 -5.90 -12.09 8.65
CA PRO A 280 -7.33 -12.09 8.39
C PRO A 280 -7.79 -10.71 7.94
N LYS A 281 -8.62 -10.67 6.90
CA LYS A 281 -9.27 -9.45 6.43
C LYS A 281 -10.18 -8.92 7.54
N GLU A 282 -9.88 -7.75 8.07
CA GLU A 282 -10.80 -7.07 8.98
C GLU A 282 -11.98 -6.55 8.14
N ALA A 283 -13.16 -7.11 8.39
CA ALA A 283 -14.41 -6.62 7.80
C ALA A 283 -15.16 -5.85 8.88
N ILE A 284 -15.48 -4.59 8.63
CA ILE A 284 -16.29 -3.77 9.52
C ILE A 284 -17.72 -3.81 8.97
N GLU A 285 -18.64 -4.30 9.78
CA GLU A 285 -20.07 -4.27 9.48
C GLU A 285 -20.59 -2.83 9.62
N TYR A 286 -21.33 -2.34 8.64
CA TYR A 286 -22.05 -1.07 8.78
C TYR A 286 -23.23 -1.27 9.73
N GLN A 287 -23.16 -0.68 10.93
CA GLN A 287 -24.24 -0.72 11.92
C GLN A 287 -25.00 0.60 11.95
N GLY A 288 -25.92 0.79 11.01
CA GLY A 288 -26.71 2.01 10.88
C GLY A 288 -27.94 1.80 9.98
N ASN A 289 -28.85 2.77 9.95
CA ASN A 289 -30.00 2.70 9.04
C ASN A 289 -29.57 2.72 7.57
N ASP A 290 -30.38 2.12 6.70
CA ASP A 290 -30.14 2.13 5.26
C ASP A 290 -29.87 3.56 4.78
N LYS A 291 -28.70 3.76 4.16
CA LYS A 291 -28.23 5.06 3.73
C LYS A 291 -28.17 5.12 2.21
N ILE A 292 -28.86 6.09 1.64
CA ILE A 292 -28.79 6.37 0.20
C ILE A 292 -27.59 7.27 -0.04
N ILE A 293 -26.65 6.81 -0.86
CA ILE A 293 -25.58 7.64 -1.40
C ILE A 293 -26.04 8.10 -2.78
N PRO A 294 -26.30 9.40 -2.99
CA PRO A 294 -26.84 9.87 -4.26
C PRO A 294 -25.82 9.78 -5.40
N ALA A 295 -26.28 9.97 -6.63
CA ALA A 295 -25.41 10.01 -7.82
C ALA A 295 -24.39 11.17 -7.72
N ILE A 296 -23.28 11.13 -8.46
CA ILE A 296 -22.25 12.18 -8.32
C ILE A 296 -22.75 13.55 -8.79
N ASN A 297 -23.57 13.57 -9.84
CA ASN A 297 -24.16 14.81 -10.36
C ASN A 297 -25.49 15.18 -9.67
N ASP A 298 -25.93 14.40 -8.68
CA ASP A 298 -27.11 14.75 -7.88
C ASP A 298 -26.83 16.02 -7.07
N PRO A 299 -27.72 17.02 -7.09
CA PRO A 299 -27.62 18.22 -6.25
C PRO A 299 -27.50 17.90 -4.75
N ASN A 300 -28.10 16.80 -4.30
CA ASN A 300 -28.08 16.35 -2.90
C ASN A 300 -26.77 15.63 -2.53
N ASN A 301 -25.91 15.28 -3.51
CA ASN A 301 -24.58 14.76 -3.24
C ASN A 301 -23.58 15.92 -3.15
N THR A 302 -23.66 16.71 -2.07
CA THR A 302 -22.76 17.83 -1.81
C THR A 302 -21.32 17.35 -1.62
N GLU A 303 -21.15 16.21 -0.95
CA GLU A 303 -19.86 15.63 -0.59
C GLU A 303 -19.20 14.84 -1.73
N LYS A 304 -19.93 14.60 -2.84
CA LYS A 304 -19.47 13.83 -4.02
C LYS A 304 -18.81 12.48 -3.64
N ILE A 305 -19.37 11.78 -2.65
CA ILE A 305 -18.83 10.49 -2.17
C ILE A 305 -19.04 9.42 -3.24
N LEU A 306 -18.07 8.53 -3.42
CA LEU A 306 -18.18 7.38 -4.31
C LEU A 306 -18.36 6.07 -3.55
N VAL A 307 -19.23 5.19 -4.05
CA VAL A 307 -19.37 3.80 -3.62
C VAL A 307 -18.63 2.91 -4.62
N ILE A 308 -17.61 2.20 -4.14
CA ILE A 308 -16.85 1.24 -4.93
C ILE A 308 -17.34 -0.16 -4.57
N GLU A 309 -17.89 -0.93 -5.52
CA GLU A 309 -18.46 -2.26 -5.25
C GLU A 309 -17.39 -3.35 -5.12
N LYS A 310 -16.45 -3.38 -6.07
CA LYS A 310 -15.48 -4.45 -6.21
C LYS A 310 -14.06 -3.93 -6.21
N GLY A 311 -13.20 -4.68 -5.53
CA GLY A 311 -11.76 -4.46 -5.43
C GLY A 311 -11.10 -5.59 -4.65
N LYS A 312 -9.77 -5.58 -4.54
CA LYS A 312 -9.05 -6.50 -3.63
C LYS A 312 -9.56 -6.37 -2.18
N THR A 313 -9.97 -5.15 -1.83
CA THR A 313 -10.50 -4.70 -0.54
C THR A 313 -12.04 -4.74 -0.45
N GLY A 314 -12.78 -5.37 -1.36
CA GLY A 314 -14.26 -5.37 -1.27
C GLY A 314 -14.93 -3.98 -1.38
N LYS A 315 -16.21 -3.90 -0.97
CA LYS A 315 -17.04 -2.70 -1.10
C LYS A 315 -16.61 -1.62 -0.10
N ARG A 316 -16.55 -0.36 -0.54
CA ARG A 316 -16.19 0.78 0.34
C ARG A 316 -16.69 2.12 -0.17
N LEU A 317 -16.67 3.11 0.72
CA LEU A 317 -16.86 4.52 0.38
C LEU A 317 -15.50 5.17 0.09
N ALA A 318 -15.38 5.90 -1.00
CA ALA A 318 -14.22 6.72 -1.32
C ALA A 318 -14.59 8.20 -1.23
N LEU A 319 -13.84 8.93 -0.40
CA LEU A 319 -14.00 10.36 -0.17
C LEU A 319 -13.19 11.14 -1.21
N PRO A 320 -13.77 12.19 -1.83
CA PRO A 320 -12.98 13.09 -2.67
C PRO A 320 -12.07 13.95 -1.78
N PHE A 321 -10.83 14.16 -2.23
CA PHE A 321 -9.90 15.05 -1.53
C PHE A 321 -9.03 15.85 -2.50
N MET A 322 -9.20 17.16 -2.46
CA MET A 322 -8.54 18.14 -3.33
C MET A 322 -8.04 19.34 -2.51
N PRO A 323 -7.15 20.17 -3.07
CA PRO A 323 -6.57 21.30 -2.35
C PRO A 323 -7.63 22.35 -2.01
N LYS A 324 -7.45 23.05 -0.87
CA LYS A 324 -8.36 24.11 -0.42
C LYS A 324 -8.48 25.20 -1.50
N GLY A 325 -9.72 25.63 -1.79
CA GLY A 325 -10.00 26.65 -2.80
C GLY A 325 -9.88 26.18 -4.25
N LYS A 326 -9.69 24.88 -4.49
CA LYS A 326 -9.69 24.29 -5.83
C LYS A 326 -10.96 23.48 -6.03
N ASN A 327 -11.57 23.63 -7.21
CA ASN A 327 -12.63 22.74 -7.68
C ASN A 327 -12.08 21.82 -8.77
N TRP A 328 -11.53 20.68 -8.35
CA TRP A 328 -10.97 19.71 -9.29
C TRP A 328 -12.04 18.95 -10.08
N PHE A 329 -13.29 18.91 -9.63
CA PHE A 329 -14.37 18.37 -10.45
C PHE A 329 -14.60 19.20 -11.71
N GLU A 330 -14.65 20.53 -11.57
CA GLU A 330 -14.73 21.45 -12.70
C GLU A 330 -13.42 21.48 -13.49
N THR A 331 -12.29 21.60 -12.80
CA THR A 331 -10.97 21.66 -13.44
C THR A 331 -10.72 20.44 -14.31
N PHE A 332 -11.18 19.25 -13.90
CA PHE A 332 -10.95 18.01 -14.64
C PHE A 332 -12.10 17.60 -15.57
N ASP A 333 -13.05 18.50 -15.85
CA ASP A 333 -14.25 18.26 -16.66
C ASP A 333 -15.04 17.00 -16.24
N LEU A 334 -15.23 16.81 -14.93
CA LEU A 334 -15.95 15.65 -14.36
C LEU A 334 -17.43 15.95 -14.08
N VAL A 335 -17.79 17.22 -13.94
CA VAL A 335 -19.17 17.64 -13.65
C VAL A 335 -20.06 17.48 -14.88
N ASN A 336 -21.31 17.05 -14.67
CA ASN A 336 -22.34 16.90 -15.71
C ASN A 336 -21.96 15.94 -16.85
N GLN A 337 -21.00 15.05 -16.62
CA GLN A 337 -20.67 13.98 -17.55
C GLN A 337 -21.21 12.65 -17.01
N PRO A 338 -21.97 11.87 -17.80
CA PRO A 338 -22.34 10.52 -17.40
C PRO A 338 -21.09 9.63 -17.33
N LEU A 339 -21.14 8.53 -16.58
CA LEU A 339 -19.97 7.66 -16.39
C LEU A 339 -19.43 7.16 -17.72
N THR A 340 -20.30 6.91 -18.69
CA THR A 340 -19.96 6.47 -20.05
C THR A 340 -19.13 7.49 -20.84
N GLU A 341 -19.20 8.78 -20.49
CA GLU A 341 -18.37 9.84 -21.07
C GLU A 341 -17.08 10.07 -20.28
N VAL A 342 -17.03 9.63 -19.03
CA VAL A 342 -15.86 9.77 -18.15
C VAL A 342 -14.93 8.58 -18.27
N LEU A 343 -15.50 7.37 -18.28
CA LEU A 343 -14.85 6.09 -18.50
C LEU A 343 -15.50 5.41 -19.71
N PRO A 344 -14.76 4.59 -20.48
CA PRO A 344 -15.41 3.80 -21.52
C PRO A 344 -16.44 2.82 -20.95
N ASP A 345 -17.44 2.49 -21.76
CA ASP A 345 -18.29 1.35 -21.49
C ASP A 345 -17.46 0.07 -21.43
N TYR A 346 -17.50 -0.56 -20.27
CA TYR A 346 -17.06 -1.92 -20.12
C TYR A 346 -18.30 -2.81 -20.19
N LYS A 347 -18.41 -3.62 -21.24
CA LYS A 347 -19.61 -4.44 -21.51
C LYS A 347 -19.94 -5.50 -20.45
N ASN A 348 -19.17 -5.68 -19.37
CA ASN A 348 -19.48 -6.60 -18.25
C ASN A 348 -18.60 -6.36 -16.99
N PRO A 349 -18.81 -5.28 -16.19
CA PRO A 349 -18.01 -4.94 -14.99
C PRO A 349 -18.05 -6.01 -13.91
N GLN A 350 -19.03 -6.90 -13.93
CA GLN A 350 -19.23 -7.83 -12.84
C GLN A 350 -18.36 -9.08 -12.88
N GLU A 351 -17.74 -9.40 -14.02
CA GLU A 351 -16.83 -10.54 -14.11
C GLU A 351 -15.43 -10.17 -13.64
N ARG A 352 -14.92 -10.89 -12.63
CA ARG A 352 -13.55 -10.88 -12.12
C ARG A 352 -12.49 -11.29 -13.17
N THR A 353 -12.77 -11.15 -14.45
CA THR A 353 -11.90 -11.61 -15.53
C THR A 353 -10.87 -10.54 -15.86
N ARG A 354 -9.74 -10.99 -16.39
CA ARG A 354 -8.54 -10.20 -16.78
C ARG A 354 -8.85 -8.93 -17.60
N ALA A 355 -10.07 -8.74 -18.07
CA ALA A 355 -10.53 -7.67 -18.93
C ALA A 355 -10.68 -6.30 -18.23
N GLY A 356 -11.11 -6.19 -16.96
CA GLY A 356 -11.06 -4.92 -16.22
C GLY A 356 -9.63 -4.42 -15.99
N TYR A 357 -8.71 -5.34 -15.68
CA TYR A 357 -7.27 -5.05 -15.56
C TYR A 357 -6.62 -4.68 -16.90
N ARG A 358 -7.01 -5.33 -18.00
CA ARG A 358 -6.56 -4.98 -19.36
C ARG A 358 -7.07 -3.61 -19.78
N THR A 359 -8.34 -3.30 -19.52
CA THR A 359 -8.95 -2.01 -19.83
C THR A 359 -8.28 -0.91 -19.02
N GLY A 360 -8.18 -1.06 -17.69
CA GLY A 360 -7.43 -0.12 -16.86
C GLY A 360 -5.99 0.09 -17.34
N ASN A 361 -5.28 -0.98 -17.71
CA ASN A 361 -3.94 -0.85 -18.29
C ASN A 361 -3.88 -0.16 -19.65
N MET A 362 -4.94 -0.27 -20.46
CA MET A 362 -5.06 0.39 -21.75
C MET A 362 -5.23 1.91 -21.60
N TYR A 363 -6.07 2.36 -20.66
CA TYR A 363 -6.24 3.79 -20.34
C TYR A 363 -5.03 4.36 -19.60
N ALA A 364 -4.46 3.59 -18.67
CA ALA A 364 -3.19 3.94 -18.03
C ALA A 364 -2.00 3.91 -19.00
N GLY A 365 -2.10 3.18 -20.12
CA GLY A 365 -1.06 3.11 -21.16
C GLY A 365 -0.81 4.47 -21.78
N TRP A 366 -1.87 5.10 -22.30
CA TRP A 366 -1.77 6.44 -22.87
C TRP A 366 -1.27 7.45 -21.84
N MET A 367 -1.74 7.39 -20.59
CA MET A 367 -1.24 8.28 -19.52
C MET A 367 0.25 8.07 -19.25
N ARG A 368 0.75 6.83 -19.20
CA ARG A 368 2.19 6.55 -19.01
C ARG A 368 3.05 7.11 -20.14
N GLU A 369 2.51 7.18 -21.35
CA GLU A 369 3.21 7.67 -22.55
C GLU A 369 3.15 9.20 -22.66
N ASN A 370 2.05 9.82 -22.25
CA ASN A 370 1.76 11.23 -22.53
C ASN A 370 1.83 12.14 -21.30
N ILE A 371 1.75 11.56 -20.10
CA ILE A 371 1.84 12.26 -18.84
C ILE A 371 3.18 11.90 -18.18
N LYS A 372 4.02 12.92 -18.02
CA LYS A 372 5.34 12.80 -17.41
C LYS A 372 5.22 12.19 -16.01
N LEU A 373 5.99 11.14 -15.76
CA LEU A 373 6.12 10.48 -14.46
C LEU A 373 4.80 9.92 -13.86
N PHE A 374 3.77 9.73 -14.68
CA PHE A 374 2.49 9.18 -14.24
C PHE A 374 2.65 7.77 -13.66
N THR A 375 2.16 7.61 -12.43
CA THR A 375 1.73 6.31 -11.92
C THR A 375 0.49 6.51 -11.06
N ALA A 376 -0.52 5.65 -11.21
CA ALA A 376 -1.72 5.72 -10.40
C ALA A 376 -1.42 5.60 -8.89
N HIS A 377 -0.39 4.83 -8.52
CA HIS A 377 0.07 4.75 -7.14
C HIS A 377 0.61 6.09 -6.60
N LYS A 378 1.34 6.87 -7.41
CA LYS A 378 1.80 8.20 -7.01
C LYS A 378 0.64 9.18 -6.80
N LEU A 379 -0.38 9.17 -7.67
CA LEU A 379 -1.58 10.00 -7.47
C LEU A 379 -2.32 9.61 -6.19
N ARG A 380 -2.47 8.31 -5.95
CA ARG A 380 -3.03 7.80 -4.69
C ARG A 380 -2.21 8.22 -3.47
N HIS A 381 -0.89 8.19 -3.57
CA HIS A 381 0.00 8.63 -2.49
C HIS A 381 -0.09 10.15 -2.25
N ALA A 382 -0.15 10.96 -3.31
CA ALA A 382 -0.36 12.40 -3.21
C ALA A 382 -1.71 12.72 -2.54
N CYS A 383 -2.79 12.05 -2.97
CA CYS A 383 -4.12 12.17 -2.35
C CYS A 383 -4.09 11.80 -0.86
N ASN A 384 -3.43 10.70 -0.51
CA ASN A 384 -3.27 10.27 0.88
C ASN A 384 -2.52 11.30 1.74
N ILE A 385 -1.40 11.82 1.23
CA ILE A 385 -0.61 12.85 1.92
C ILE A 385 -1.45 14.10 2.14
N ARG A 386 -2.21 14.54 1.12
CA ARG A 386 -3.14 15.67 1.26
C ARG A 386 -4.16 15.44 2.38
N MET A 387 -4.79 14.26 2.42
CA MET A 387 -5.75 13.92 3.48
C MET A 387 -5.10 13.97 4.89
N HIS A 388 -3.88 13.46 5.03
CA HIS A 388 -3.13 13.54 6.28
C HIS A 388 -2.75 14.98 6.66
N GLN A 389 -2.31 15.80 5.70
CA GLN A 389 -1.96 17.20 5.93
C GLN A 389 -3.16 18.03 6.37
N ALA A 390 -4.36 17.69 5.90
CA ALA A 390 -5.60 18.29 6.35
C ALA A 390 -6.12 17.74 7.69
N GLY A 391 -5.38 16.83 8.33
CA GLY A 391 -5.72 16.31 9.66
C GLY A 391 -6.90 15.33 9.69
N LEU A 392 -7.22 14.67 8.57
CA LEU A 392 -8.28 13.67 8.55
C LEU A 392 -7.91 12.46 9.44
N ASN A 393 -8.93 11.86 10.05
CA ASN A 393 -8.76 10.68 10.88
C ASN A 393 -8.12 9.53 10.09
N HIS A 394 -7.07 8.90 10.64
CA HIS A 394 -6.32 7.82 9.98
C HIS A 394 -7.19 6.64 9.55
N LEU A 395 -8.22 6.30 10.33
CA LEU A 395 -9.18 5.25 9.99
C LEU A 395 -10.05 5.66 8.80
N ALA A 396 -10.52 6.91 8.76
CA ALA A 396 -11.31 7.41 7.64
C ALA A 396 -10.50 7.41 6.33
N ILE A 397 -9.23 7.83 6.38
CA ILE A 397 -8.32 7.79 5.24
C ILE A 397 -8.08 6.34 4.79
N ALA A 398 -7.80 5.45 5.74
CA ALA A 398 -7.56 4.03 5.49
C ALA A 398 -8.78 3.37 4.84
N ASN A 399 -9.99 3.64 5.34
CA ASN A 399 -11.25 3.15 4.80
C ASN A 399 -11.53 3.69 3.40
N SER A 400 -11.30 4.99 3.18
CA SER A 400 -11.49 5.65 1.87
C SER A 400 -10.61 5.03 0.79
N LEU A 401 -9.32 4.87 1.12
CA LEU A 401 -8.35 4.31 0.19
C LEU A 401 -8.51 2.79 0.07
N GLY A 402 -8.92 2.08 1.12
CA GLY A 402 -8.85 0.62 1.20
C GLY A 402 -7.43 0.17 1.56
N HIS A 403 -6.93 0.63 2.70
CA HIS A 403 -5.67 0.23 3.35
C HIS A 403 -5.98 -0.20 4.79
N THR A 404 -5.13 -1.03 5.40
CA THR A 404 -5.09 -1.11 6.87
C THR A 404 -4.57 0.20 7.47
N VAL A 405 -4.99 0.52 8.70
CA VAL A 405 -4.49 1.68 9.45
C VAL A 405 -2.97 1.63 9.59
N ALA A 406 -2.41 0.44 9.86
CA ALA A 406 -0.97 0.24 10.00
C ALA A 406 -0.21 0.52 8.69
N MET A 407 -0.74 0.09 7.54
CA MET A 407 -0.13 0.40 6.24
C MET A 407 -0.22 1.89 5.92
N ASN A 408 -1.35 2.51 6.26
CA ASN A 408 -1.58 3.94 6.09
C ASN A 408 -0.65 4.81 6.97
N GLN A 409 -0.23 4.31 8.13
CA GLN A 409 0.73 5.02 8.99
C GLN A 409 2.18 4.74 8.60
N SER A 410 2.55 3.46 8.41
CA SER A 410 3.94 3.03 8.27
C SER A 410 4.59 3.41 6.95
N THR A 411 3.81 3.46 5.86
CA THR A 411 4.33 3.79 4.52
C THR A 411 4.39 5.29 4.33
N TYR A 412 3.44 6.07 4.86
CA TYR A 412 3.20 7.45 4.45
C TYR A 412 3.88 8.49 5.33
N LEU A 413 3.93 8.28 6.66
CA LEU A 413 4.67 9.15 7.59
C LEU A 413 6.19 9.17 7.32
N ARG A 414 6.69 8.20 6.56
CA ARG A 414 8.09 8.10 6.10
C ARG A 414 8.41 9.02 4.93
N TYR A 415 7.45 9.34 4.07
CA TYR A 415 7.63 10.22 2.91
C TYR A 415 7.37 11.69 3.23
N GLN A 416 6.81 11.97 4.40
CA GLN A 416 6.56 13.33 4.85
C GLN A 416 7.89 13.91 5.38
N GLY A 417 8.53 14.77 4.57
CA GLY A 417 9.69 15.55 4.98
C GLY A 417 9.38 16.41 6.21
N GLN A 418 10.41 16.81 6.98
CA GLN A 418 10.20 17.63 8.19
C GLN A 418 9.48 18.95 7.86
N GLU A 419 9.77 19.54 6.70
CA GLU A 419 9.13 20.76 6.20
C GLU A 419 7.64 20.54 5.92
N SER A 420 7.26 19.49 5.17
CA SER A 420 5.84 19.17 4.91
C SER A 420 5.05 18.73 6.17
N LYS A 421 5.76 18.23 7.20
CA LYS A 421 5.16 17.99 8.53
C LYS A 421 4.88 19.32 9.23
N LEU A 422 5.82 20.24 9.17
CA LEU A 422 5.71 21.56 9.78
C LEU A 422 4.61 22.40 9.11
N GLU A 423 4.54 22.41 7.78
CA GLU A 423 3.47 23.05 7.01
C GLU A 423 2.10 22.44 7.32
N GLY A 424 1.99 21.10 7.39
CA GLY A 424 0.74 20.43 7.75
C GLY A 424 0.30 20.77 9.18
N LEU A 425 1.23 20.80 10.13
CA LEU A 425 0.95 21.24 11.50
C LEU A 425 0.53 22.70 11.54
N GLN A 426 1.21 23.60 10.83
CA GLN A 426 0.84 25.02 10.74
C GLN A 426 -0.54 25.21 10.13
N SER A 427 -0.87 24.50 9.05
CA SER A 427 -2.19 24.55 8.42
C SER A 427 -3.29 24.06 9.38
N ALA A 428 -3.07 22.93 10.05
CA ALA A 428 -4.00 22.40 11.04
C ALA A 428 -4.19 23.37 12.22
N LEU A 429 -3.12 24.01 12.68
CA LEU A 429 -3.16 24.99 13.78
C LEU A 429 -3.91 26.26 13.36
N ASN A 430 -3.75 26.69 12.12
CA ASN A 430 -4.51 27.82 11.56
C ASN A 430 -5.99 27.47 11.38
N ASP A 431 -6.33 26.28 10.90
CA ASP A 431 -7.73 25.85 10.78
C ASP A 431 -8.38 25.69 12.16
N LEU A 432 -7.66 25.19 13.17
CA LEU A 432 -8.13 25.14 14.56
C LEU A 432 -8.38 26.54 15.14
N ARG A 433 -7.45 27.48 14.92
CA ARG A 433 -7.65 28.89 15.31
C ARG A 433 -8.85 29.51 14.60
N GLY A 434 -9.04 29.22 13.32
CA GLY A 434 -10.20 29.67 12.56
C GLY A 434 -11.52 29.16 13.14
N LYS A 435 -11.59 27.86 13.47
CA LYS A 435 -12.76 27.26 14.13
C LYS A 435 -13.00 27.84 15.51
N GLN A 436 -11.95 28.10 16.30
CA GLN A 436 -12.09 28.73 17.60
C GLN A 436 -12.69 30.13 17.47
N ASN A 437 -12.18 30.95 16.55
CA ASN A 437 -12.74 32.28 16.29
C ASN A 437 -14.21 32.22 15.85
N GLU A 438 -14.58 31.20 15.06
CA GLU A 438 -15.97 30.99 14.66
C GLU A 438 -16.86 30.59 15.84
N ILE A 439 -16.38 29.71 16.73
CA ILE A 439 -17.04 29.36 17.99
C ILE A 439 -17.24 30.62 18.83
N ASP A 440 -16.19 31.40 19.06
CA ASP A 440 -16.25 32.63 19.85
C ASP A 440 -17.28 33.63 19.25
N THR A 441 -17.33 33.71 17.91
CA THR A 441 -18.31 34.55 17.20
C THR A 441 -19.74 34.04 17.37
N LEU A 442 -19.93 32.72 17.30
CA LEU A 442 -21.24 32.09 17.49
C LEU A 442 -21.72 32.22 18.94
N GLU A 443 -20.83 32.06 19.92
CA GLU A 443 -21.11 32.27 21.34
C GLU A 443 -21.52 33.73 21.62
N ALA A 444 -20.82 34.70 21.04
CA ALA A 444 -21.19 36.12 21.16
C ALA A 444 -22.57 36.42 20.55
N LYS A 445 -22.88 35.83 19.37
CA LYS A 445 -24.20 35.96 18.75
C LYS A 445 -25.30 35.31 19.60
N LEU A 446 -25.03 34.15 20.19
CA LEU A 446 -25.96 33.44 21.05
C LEU A 446 -26.26 34.26 22.31
N ALA A 447 -25.24 34.79 22.99
CA ALA A 447 -25.41 35.66 24.15
C ALA A 447 -26.24 36.92 23.83
N THR A 448 -26.02 37.50 22.65
CA THR A 448 -26.79 38.68 22.19
C THR A 448 -28.27 38.31 21.94
N ALA A 449 -28.51 37.16 21.31
CA ALA A 449 -29.87 36.68 21.04
C ALA A 449 -30.62 36.33 22.35
N GLU A 450 -29.95 35.71 23.31
CA GLU A 450 -30.52 35.41 24.63
C GLU A 450 -30.88 36.68 25.41
N ALA A 451 -30.04 37.72 25.37
CA ALA A 451 -30.32 39.00 26.00
C ALA A 451 -31.55 39.70 25.38
N GLU A 452 -31.71 39.63 24.05
CA GLU A 452 -32.87 40.20 23.38
C GLU A 452 -34.15 39.40 23.68
N ILE A 453 -34.08 38.07 23.77
CA ILE A 453 -35.22 37.23 24.20
C ILE A 453 -35.67 37.63 25.61
N GLU A 454 -34.75 37.79 26.57
CA GLU A 454 -35.11 38.21 27.92
C GLU A 454 -35.71 39.62 27.96
N ARG A 455 -35.16 40.56 27.19
CA ARG A 455 -35.72 41.91 27.06
C ARG A 455 -37.16 41.87 26.52
N LEU A 456 -37.42 41.08 25.47
CA LEU A 456 -38.74 40.94 24.88
C LEU A 456 -39.74 40.29 25.84
N LYS A 457 -39.31 39.29 26.62
CA LYS A 457 -40.14 38.69 27.68
C LYS A 457 -40.55 39.71 28.74
N LEU A 458 -39.62 40.57 29.18
CA LEU A 458 -39.91 41.64 30.15
C LEU A 458 -40.89 42.68 29.58
N GLN A 459 -40.75 43.04 28.31
CA GLN A 459 -41.68 43.94 27.63
C GLN A 459 -43.08 43.32 27.52
N LEU A 460 -43.17 42.04 27.20
CA LEU A 460 -44.43 41.30 27.13
C LEU A 460 -45.13 41.29 28.50
N GLN A 461 -44.41 40.91 29.56
CA GLN A 461 -44.95 40.92 30.93
C GLN A 461 -45.45 42.29 31.34
N ARG A 462 -44.73 43.35 30.96
CA ARG A 462 -45.14 44.72 31.24
C ARG A 462 -46.43 45.09 30.51
N HIS A 463 -46.56 44.73 29.24
CA HIS A 463 -47.80 44.93 28.49
C HIS A 463 -48.98 44.15 29.08
N GLU A 464 -48.78 42.91 29.49
CA GLU A 464 -49.81 42.09 30.14
C GLU A 464 -50.29 42.70 31.47
N LEU A 465 -49.37 43.26 32.27
CA LEU A 465 -49.70 43.99 33.50
C LEU A 465 -50.50 45.27 33.21
N GLU A 466 -50.10 46.03 32.19
CA GLU A 466 -50.80 47.25 31.76
C GLU A 466 -52.23 46.92 31.26
N GLU A 467 -52.41 45.87 30.45
CA GLU A 467 -53.72 45.41 30.00
C GLU A 467 -54.62 44.97 31.16
N ASN A 468 -54.09 44.18 32.10
CA ASN A 468 -54.84 43.72 33.26
C ASN A 468 -55.25 44.89 34.17
N TYR A 469 -54.38 45.89 34.34
CA TYR A 469 -54.71 47.11 35.09
C TYR A 469 -55.83 47.92 34.43
N GLN A 470 -55.82 48.04 33.10
CA GLN A 470 -56.89 48.71 32.36
C GLN A 470 -58.22 47.95 32.44
N ARG A 471 -58.19 46.62 32.34
CA ARG A 471 -59.38 45.77 32.51
C ARG A 471 -59.97 45.84 33.91
N GLY A 472 -59.15 45.98 34.95
CA GLY A 472 -59.63 46.12 36.33
C GLY A 472 -60.21 47.50 36.69
N LYS A 473 -60.08 48.50 35.80
CA LYS A 473 -60.64 49.85 35.97
C LYS A 473 -61.96 50.08 35.23
N MET A 474 -62.31 49.22 34.27
CA MET A 474 -63.65 49.15 33.65
C MET A 474 -64.56 48.27 34.51
#